data_AF-A0A2E6WCD0-F1
#
_entry.id   AF-A0A2E6WCD0-F1
#
_cell.length_a   1.000
_cell.length_b   1.000
_cell.length_c   1.000
_cell.angle_alpha   90.00
_cell.angle_beta   90.00
_cell.angle_gamma   90.00
#
_symmetry.space_group_name_H-M   'P 1'
#
loop_
_entity.id
_entity.type
_entity.pdbx_description
1 polymer ?
#
loop_
_entity_poly.entity_id
_entity_poly.type
_entity_poly.pdbx_seq_one_letter_code
_entity_poly.pdbx_strand_id
1 'polypeptide(L)'
;MLSPEILIFNLAVVFFHQLATAFLWVILDAITSKQLFRQQDDSKATHYPWMVSLALTFLLAFPSLIMCFRPVHISNYGMVLTLYFWVIVAAGLLSLYSWGRFANSRNLRTLHLATTATLTTAVGILFGFVASMASPV
;
A
#
# COMPACT_ATOMS: atom_id res chain seq x y z
N MET A 1 -13.08 -21.55 12.22
CA MET A 1 -13.98 -20.42 12.53
C MET A 1 -13.27 -19.14 12.11
N LEU A 2 -13.93 -18.30 11.31
CA LEU A 2 -13.39 -17.01 10.87
C LEU A 2 -13.40 -16.06 12.08
N SER A 3 -12.25 -15.46 12.43
CA SER A 3 -12.21 -14.49 13.53
C SER A 3 -12.84 -13.16 13.06
N PRO A 4 -13.98 -12.72 13.64
CA PRO A 4 -14.65 -11.50 13.21
C PRO A 4 -13.77 -10.25 13.43
N GLU A 5 -12.90 -10.28 14.43
CA GLU A 5 -11.97 -9.19 14.74
C GLU A 5 -10.95 -8.97 13.62
N ILE A 6 -10.37 -10.07 13.09
CA ILE A 6 -9.39 -10.00 12.01
C ILE A 6 -10.08 -9.55 10.71
N LEU A 7 -11.33 -9.99 10.47
CA LEU A 7 -12.10 -9.54 9.32
C LEU A 7 -12.38 -8.03 9.39
N ILE A 8 -12.86 -7.53 10.53
CA ILE A 8 -13.13 -6.11 10.76
C ILE A 8 -11.85 -5.28 10.59
N PHE A 9 -10.73 -5.75 11.16
CA PHE A 9 -9.43 -5.10 10.99
C PHE A 9 -9.03 -4.97 9.51
N ASN A 10 -9.15 -6.05 8.73
CA ASN A 10 -8.80 -6.00 7.30
C ASN A 10 -9.73 -5.08 6.51
N LEU A 11 -11.03 -5.08 6.79
CA LEU A 11 -11.98 -4.14 6.17
C LEU A 11 -11.63 -2.70 6.50
N ALA A 12 -11.24 -2.42 7.75
CA ALA A 12 -10.78 -1.09 8.16
C ALA A 12 -9.49 -0.71 7.41
N VAL A 13 -8.50 -1.60 7.34
CA VAL A 13 -7.27 -1.36 6.57
C VAL A 13 -7.59 -1.03 5.11
N VAL A 14 -8.48 -1.79 4.48
CA VAL A 14 -8.88 -1.56 3.09
C VAL A 14 -9.52 -0.18 2.92
N PHE A 15 -10.51 0.13 3.77
CA PHE A 15 -11.24 1.38 3.72
C PHE A 15 -10.33 2.59 3.97
N PHE A 16 -9.54 2.57 5.04
CA PHE A 16 -8.67 3.70 5.40
C PHE A 16 -7.52 3.88 4.41
N HIS A 17 -6.96 2.81 3.86
CA HIS A 17 -5.91 2.91 2.84
C HIS A 17 -6.48 3.50 1.53
N GLN A 18 -7.64 3.02 1.07
CA GLN A 18 -8.33 3.61 -0.09
C GLN A 18 -8.70 5.08 0.13
N LEU A 19 -9.18 5.43 1.31
CA LEU A 19 -9.49 6.81 1.67
C LEU A 19 -8.23 7.69 1.65
N ALA A 20 -7.14 7.24 2.29
CA ALA A 20 -5.87 7.97 2.33
C ALA A 20 -5.27 8.18 0.94
N THR A 21 -5.32 7.17 0.07
CA THR A 21 -4.85 7.28 -1.31
C THR A 21 -5.71 8.21 -2.15
N ALA A 22 -7.03 8.20 -1.99
CA ALA A 22 -7.91 9.16 -2.64
C ALA A 22 -7.62 10.61 -2.18
N PHE A 23 -7.45 10.85 -0.88
CA PHE A 23 -7.06 12.17 -0.38
C PHE A 23 -5.69 12.61 -0.90
N LEU A 24 -4.71 11.70 -0.91
CA LEU A 24 -3.38 11.97 -1.44
C LEU A 24 -3.45 12.37 -2.91
N TRP A 25 -4.30 11.74 -3.71
CA TRP A 25 -4.53 12.12 -5.10
C TRP A 25 -5.01 13.57 -5.22
N VAL A 26 -6.04 13.95 -4.46
CA VAL A 26 -6.59 15.32 -4.48
C VAL A 26 -5.56 16.35 -4.06
N ILE A 27 -4.77 16.07 -3.02
CA ILE A 27 -3.69 16.96 -2.56
C ILE A 27 -2.62 17.11 -3.64
N LEU A 28 -2.16 15.99 -4.22
CA LEU A 28 -1.14 16.02 -5.27
C LEU A 28 -1.64 16.74 -6.52
N ASP A 29 -2.89 16.54 -6.93
CA ASP A 29 -3.51 17.26 -8.05
C ASP A 29 -3.56 18.76 -7.76
N ALA A 30 -3.99 19.17 -6.56
CA ALA A 30 -4.04 20.57 -6.17
C ALA A 30 -2.64 21.24 -6.18
N ILE A 31 -1.61 20.56 -5.67
CA ILE A 31 -0.23 21.07 -5.62
C ILE A 31 0.38 21.13 -7.03
N THR A 32 0.19 20.08 -7.82
CA THR A 32 0.80 19.96 -9.15
C THR A 32 0.04 20.75 -10.21
N SER A 33 -1.22 21.13 -9.99
CA SER A 33 -2.00 21.97 -10.91
C SER A 33 -1.38 23.34 -11.19
N LYS A 34 -0.61 23.88 -10.23
CA LYS A 34 0.05 25.19 -10.32
C LYS A 34 1.48 25.12 -10.82
N GLN A 35 2.06 23.92 -10.89
CA GLN A 35 3.44 23.69 -11.25
C GLN A 35 3.47 23.02 -12.65
N LEU A 36 4.47 23.32 -13.49
CA LEU A 36 4.64 22.79 -14.86
C LEU A 36 4.92 21.25 -14.91
N PHE A 37 4.26 20.45 -14.08
CA PHE A 37 4.37 18.98 -14.01
C PHE A 37 3.63 18.25 -15.13
N ARG A 38 2.89 18.95 -16.00
CA ARG A 38 2.19 18.33 -17.13
C ARG A 38 3.07 18.41 -18.39
N GLN A 39 4.09 17.57 -18.47
CA GLN A 39 4.74 17.27 -19.75
C GLN A 39 4.29 15.87 -20.20
N GLN A 40 3.63 15.85 -21.37
CA GLN A 40 3.14 14.71 -22.14
C GLN A 40 1.87 13.97 -21.64
N ASP A 41 0.87 13.95 -22.54
CA ASP A 41 -0.36 13.15 -22.54
C ASP A 41 -1.34 13.36 -21.37
N ASP A 42 -1.88 14.57 -21.32
CA ASP A 42 -2.86 15.04 -20.34
C ASP A 42 -4.23 14.33 -20.41
N SER A 43 -4.53 13.59 -21.49
CA SER A 43 -5.86 12.97 -21.67
C SER A 43 -6.09 11.73 -20.79
N LYS A 44 -5.02 11.07 -20.31
CA LYS A 44 -5.09 9.86 -19.46
C LYS A 44 -4.49 10.05 -18.06
N ALA A 45 -3.80 11.17 -17.80
CA ALA A 45 -3.15 11.47 -16.53
C ALA A 45 -4.11 12.02 -15.46
N THR A 46 -5.31 12.43 -15.85
CA THR A 46 -6.34 13.01 -14.96
C THR A 46 -7.14 11.96 -14.19
N HIS A 47 -7.06 10.69 -14.54
CA HIS A 47 -7.80 9.63 -13.87
C HIS A 47 -7.01 9.02 -12.72
N TYR A 48 -7.64 9.01 -11.54
CA TYR A 48 -7.15 8.34 -10.34
C TYR A 48 -6.79 6.88 -10.66
N PRO A 49 -5.56 6.41 -10.38
CA PRO A 49 -5.11 5.05 -10.70
C PRO A 49 -5.66 4.03 -9.70
N TRP A 50 -6.98 3.94 -9.60
CA TRP A 50 -7.71 3.16 -8.61
C TRP A 50 -7.32 1.67 -8.61
N MET A 51 -7.06 1.07 -9.78
CA MET A 51 -6.67 -0.34 -9.87
C MET A 51 -5.35 -0.63 -9.14
N VAL A 52 -4.37 0.27 -9.27
CA VAL A 52 -3.05 0.06 -8.64
C VAL A 52 -3.11 0.39 -7.16
N SER A 53 -3.88 1.42 -6.76
CA SER A 53 -4.16 1.70 -5.35
C SER A 53 -4.81 0.49 -4.69
N LEU A 54 -5.84 -0.08 -5.32
CA LEU A 54 -6.56 -1.25 -4.83
C LEU A 54 -5.64 -2.48 -4.74
N ALA A 55 -4.78 -2.71 -5.73
CA ALA A 55 -3.76 -3.77 -5.65
C ALA A 55 -2.81 -3.59 -4.46
N LEU A 56 -2.35 -2.37 -4.18
CA LEU A 56 -1.51 -2.07 -3.02
C LEU A 56 -2.24 -2.27 -1.69
N THR A 57 -3.52 -1.93 -1.64
CA THR A 57 -4.37 -2.18 -0.47
C THR A 57 -4.53 -3.67 -0.21
N PHE A 58 -4.81 -4.46 -1.25
CA PHE A 58 -4.90 -5.92 -1.12
C PHE A 58 -3.56 -6.53 -0.70
N LEU A 59 -2.46 -6.06 -1.28
CA LEU A 59 -1.12 -6.48 -0.90
C LEU A 59 -0.86 -6.24 0.59
N LEU A 60 -1.27 -5.09 1.13
CA LEU A 60 -1.11 -4.75 2.54
C LEU A 60 -2.00 -5.58 3.48
N ALA A 61 -3.25 -5.85 3.09
CA ALA A 61 -4.21 -6.62 3.89
C ALA A 61 -4.01 -8.15 3.79
N PHE A 62 -3.28 -8.63 2.77
CA PHE A 62 -3.12 -10.05 2.49
C PHE A 62 -2.52 -10.87 3.65
N PRO A 63 -1.43 -10.43 4.33
CA PRO A 63 -0.84 -11.20 5.42
C PRO A 63 -1.81 -11.44 6.59
N SER A 64 -2.60 -10.42 6.95
CA SER A 64 -3.60 -10.51 8.02
C SER A 64 -4.85 -11.29 7.59
N LEU A 65 -5.25 -11.25 6.32
CA LEU A 65 -6.35 -12.08 5.80
C LEU A 65 -6.03 -13.58 5.87
N ILE A 66 -4.78 -13.99 5.64
CA ILE A 66 -4.38 -15.40 5.76
C ILE A 66 -4.62 -15.93 7.18
N MET A 67 -4.47 -15.08 8.21
CA MET A 67 -4.75 -15.45 9.59
C MET A 67 -6.24 -15.69 9.88
N CYS A 68 -7.17 -15.12 9.09
CA CYS A 68 -8.61 -15.44 9.23
C CYS A 68 -8.92 -16.94 9.02
N PHE A 69 -8.07 -17.64 8.27
CA PHE A 69 -8.31 -19.01 7.84
C PHE A 69 -7.48 -20.05 8.61
N ARG A 70 -6.58 -19.62 9.52
CA ARG A 70 -5.73 -20.53 10.28
C ARG A 70 -5.83 -20.29 11.80
N PRO A 71 -5.89 -21.36 12.62
CA PRO A 71 -5.90 -21.24 14.07
C PRO A 71 -4.61 -20.58 14.59
N VAL A 72 -4.69 -19.80 15.67
CA VAL A 72 -3.55 -19.04 16.24
C VAL A 72 -2.53 -20.02 16.82
N HIS A 73 -1.53 -20.39 16.03
CA HIS A 73 -0.37 -21.18 16.43
C HIS A 73 0.89 -20.34 16.24
N ILE A 74 1.92 -20.59 17.06
CA ILE A 74 3.21 -19.88 17.04
C ILE A 74 3.83 -19.88 15.63
N SER A 75 3.71 -21.00 14.89
CA SER A 75 4.19 -21.13 13.51
C SER A 75 3.53 -20.14 12.52
N ASN A 76 2.31 -19.67 12.80
CA ASN A 76 1.61 -18.75 11.93
C ASN A 76 2.13 -17.32 12.06
N TYR A 77 2.78 -16.95 13.18
CA TYR A 77 3.44 -15.64 13.34
C TYR A 77 4.68 -15.52 12.44
N GLY A 78 5.51 -16.57 12.35
CA GLY A 78 6.64 -16.62 11.42
C GLY A 78 6.19 -16.54 9.96
N MET A 79 5.08 -17.20 9.61
CA MET A 79 4.47 -17.10 8.29
C MET A 79 3.99 -15.67 8.00
N VAL A 80 3.28 -15.03 8.94
CA VAL A 80 2.81 -13.64 8.77
C VAL A 80 3.97 -12.65 8.66
N LEU A 81 5.03 -12.82 9.44
CA LEU A 81 6.24 -12.00 9.34
C LEU A 81 6.86 -12.14 7.94
N THR A 82 6.95 -13.37 7.43
CA THR A 82 7.45 -13.64 6.07
C THR A 82 6.56 -12.99 5.00
N LEU A 83 5.24 -13.05 5.18
CA LEU A 83 4.30 -12.41 4.27
C LEU A 83 4.43 -10.89 4.28
N TYR A 84 4.54 -10.26 5.45
CA TYR A 84 4.81 -8.82 5.54
C TYR A 84 6.17 -8.45 4.95
N PHE A 85 7.21 -9.28 5.12
CA PHE A 85 8.50 -9.08 4.46
C PHE A 85 8.34 -9.00 2.93
N TRP A 86 7.61 -9.94 2.33
CA TRP A 86 7.37 -9.90 0.88
C TRP A 86 6.52 -8.71 0.44
N VAL A 87 5.53 -8.28 1.24
CA VAL A 87 4.77 -7.05 1.00
C VAL A 87 5.69 -5.83 0.98
N ILE A 88 6.60 -5.72 1.96
CA ILE A 88 7.57 -4.63 2.06
C ILE A 88 8.49 -4.62 0.84
N VAL A 89 9.03 -5.77 0.44
CA VAL A 89 9.91 -5.87 -0.74
C VAL A 89 9.16 -5.49 -2.01
N ALA A 90 7.96 -6.05 -2.24
CA ALA A 90 7.18 -5.78 -3.45
C ALA A 90 6.74 -4.31 -3.56
N ALA A 91 6.20 -3.75 -2.47
CA ALA A 91 5.80 -2.34 -2.42
C ALA A 91 7.02 -1.40 -2.54
N GLY A 92 8.15 -1.77 -1.93
CA GLY A 92 9.41 -1.02 -2.01
C GLY A 92 9.99 -0.98 -3.42
N LEU A 93 10.03 -2.12 -4.11
CA LEU A 93 10.45 -2.20 -5.51
C LEU A 93 9.53 -1.40 -6.43
N LEU A 94 8.20 -1.48 -6.22
CA LEU A 94 7.24 -0.68 -6.98
C LEU A 94 7.44 0.83 -6.74
N SER A 95 7.71 1.22 -5.48
CA SER A 95 8.01 2.60 -5.12
C SER A 95 9.26 3.10 -5.85
N LEU A 96 10.37 2.36 -5.76
CA LEU A 96 11.63 2.70 -6.43
C LEU A 96 11.45 2.83 -7.94
N TYR A 97 10.76 1.87 -8.57
CA TYR A 97 10.44 1.92 -9.99
C TYR A 97 9.62 3.17 -10.34
N SER A 98 8.60 3.49 -9.54
CA SER A 98 7.71 4.63 -9.78
C SER A 98 8.43 5.97 -9.59
N TRP A 99 9.32 6.08 -8.59
CA TRP A 99 10.17 7.25 -8.38
C TRP A 99 11.18 7.43 -9.51
N GLY A 100 11.82 6.34 -9.96
CA GLY A 100 12.71 6.39 -11.13
C GLY A 100 11.98 6.84 -12.39
N ARG A 101 10.74 6.37 -12.59
CA ARG A 101 9.91 6.79 -13.73
C ARG A 101 9.42 8.23 -13.60
N PHE A 102 9.16 8.70 -12.38
CA PHE A 102 8.82 10.11 -12.12
C PHE A 102 10.00 11.05 -12.38
N ALA A 103 11.23 10.63 -12.04
CA ALA A 103 12.44 11.40 -12.31
C ALA A 103 12.65 11.63 -13.83
N ASN A 104 12.32 10.62 -14.64
CA ASN A 104 12.41 10.70 -16.10
C ASN A 104 11.20 11.36 -16.76
N SER A 105 9.99 11.14 -16.23
CA SER A 105 8.75 11.71 -16.73
C SER A 105 7.96 12.29 -15.56
N ARG A 106 7.97 13.62 -15.43
CA ARG A 106 7.20 14.33 -14.41
C ARG A 106 5.72 14.17 -14.75
N ASN A 107 5.04 13.25 -14.06
CA ASN A 107 3.62 12.97 -14.24
C ASN A 107 2.96 12.73 -12.86
N LEU A 108 1.79 13.32 -12.66
CA LEU A 108 0.99 13.22 -11.43
C LEU A 108 0.70 11.75 -11.07
N ARG A 109 0.37 10.92 -12.06
CA ARG A 109 0.07 9.50 -11.84
C ARG A 109 1.28 8.75 -11.28
N THR A 110 2.47 8.97 -11.84
CA THR A 110 3.69 8.33 -11.34
C THR A 110 4.08 8.83 -9.96
N LEU A 111 3.89 10.12 -9.68
CA LEU A 111 4.13 10.71 -8.35
C LEU A 111 3.20 10.12 -7.28
N HIS A 112 1.91 10.01 -7.62
CA HIS A 112 0.92 9.40 -6.75
C HIS A 112 1.26 7.94 -6.47
N LEU A 113 1.58 7.15 -7.50
CA LEU A 113 1.97 5.75 -7.35
C LEU A 113 3.23 5.58 -6.50
N ALA A 114 4.25 6.41 -6.73
CA ALA A 114 5.49 6.38 -5.97
C ALA A 114 5.24 6.68 -4.48
N THR A 115 4.45 7.72 -4.19
CA THR A 115 4.11 8.12 -2.82
C THR A 115 3.24 7.08 -2.13
N THR A 116 2.20 6.58 -2.79
CA THR A 116 1.31 5.53 -2.26
C THR A 116 2.06 4.23 -1.99
N ALA A 117 2.96 3.80 -2.89
CA ALA A 117 3.79 2.61 -2.69
C ALA A 117 4.78 2.80 -1.53
N THR A 118 5.36 3.99 -1.38
CA THR A 118 6.23 4.34 -0.24
C THR A 118 5.48 4.24 1.08
N LEU A 119 4.30 4.86 1.16
CA LEU A 119 3.44 4.80 2.36
C LEU A 119 3.00 3.37 2.66
N THR A 120 2.62 2.60 1.63
CA THR A 120 2.26 1.18 1.79
C THR A 120 3.42 0.37 2.35
N THR A 121 4.65 0.63 1.87
CA THR A 121 5.86 -0.01 2.39
C THR A 121 6.08 0.34 3.86
N ALA A 122 5.97 1.63 4.23
CA ALA A 122 6.12 2.08 5.60
C ALA A 122 5.08 1.45 6.55
N VAL A 123 3.82 1.38 6.14
CA VAL A 123 2.76 0.70 6.91
C VAL A 123 3.01 -0.80 7.00
N GLY A 124 3.48 -1.44 5.92
CA GLY A 124 3.88 -2.84 5.93
C GLY A 124 5.02 -3.13 6.92
N ILE A 125 6.01 -2.24 7.02
CA ILE A 125 7.08 -2.29 8.02
C ILE A 125 6.50 -2.20 9.44
N LEU A 126 5.61 -1.24 9.69
CA LEU A 126 4.94 -1.09 11.00
C LEU A 126 4.17 -2.36 11.39
N PHE A 127 3.40 -2.93 10.46
CA PHE A 127 2.67 -4.18 10.70
C PHE A 127 3.62 -5.36 10.93
N GLY A 128 4.72 -5.45 10.18
CA GLY A 128 5.77 -6.45 10.41
C GLY A 128 6.37 -6.34 11.81
N PHE A 129 6.66 -5.13 12.29
CA PHE A 129 7.14 -4.92 13.66
C PHE A 129 6.12 -5.32 14.72
N VAL A 130 4.85 -4.93 14.56
CA VAL A 130 3.77 -5.33 15.49
C VAL A 130 3.62 -6.85 15.52
N ALA A 131 3.65 -7.51 14.36
CA ALA A 131 3.61 -8.97 14.27
C ALA A 131 4.81 -9.63 14.96
N SER A 132 6.01 -9.04 14.83
CA SER A 132 7.21 -9.51 15.51
C SER A 132 7.11 -9.37 17.03
N MET A 133 6.55 -8.27 17.55
CA MET A 133 6.35 -8.05 18.99
C MET A 133 5.29 -8.97 19.59
N ALA A 134 4.29 -9.34 18.79
CA ALA A 134 3.24 -10.28 19.18
C ALA A 134 3.68 -11.75 19.09
N SER A 135 4.81 -12.03 18.44
CA SER A 135 5.37 -13.39 18.37
C SER A 135 5.92 -13.78 19.74
N PRO A 136 5.46 -14.88 20.36
CA PRO A 136 6.12 -15.42 21.54
C PRO A 136 7.48 -15.97 21.06
N VAL A 137 8.56 -15.31 21.48
CA VAL A 137 9.93 -15.83 21.31
C VAL A 137 10.09 -17.08 22.16
#